data_AF-A0A3L6DYU6-F1
#
_entry.id   AF-A0A3L6DYU6-F1
#
_cell.length_a   1.000
_cell.length_b   1.000
_cell.length_c   1.000
_cell.angle_alpha   90.00
_cell.angle_beta   90.00
_cell.angle_gamma   90.00
#
_symmetry.space_group_name_H-M   'P 1'
#
loop_
_entity.id
_entity.type
_entity.pdbx_description
1 polymer ?
#
loop_
_entity_poly.entity_id
_entity_poly.type
_entity_poly.pdbx_seq_one_letter_code
_entity_poly.pdbx_strand_id
1 'polypeptide(L)'
;MAKGRAHPSKRPTHQLILAAVLSVSVLLPLLVPAAATVAVAVAEGGGKQLAVGKDEGKLVAEGDAGGGGLVEENEFAGGFGSLDSMLQWAIGNSDPEKLKEGAVDVQKLSADELLERRQEIKELMEKLKMPSDADLMKIAIDDLNNSSISLEDRQRALQELLVLVEPIDNANDLEKLGGLLPVIQELNNANEEIRTTSAWVLGTASQNNELVQNQILGYGALARLVKMGYSTSTEEAAKALYAISSLIRNNVNGQEAFHSENGSAMLQHILVSNNIDVRLQKKAVFLVTDLADFQLNSGIAQLPFLSDRLFLKSIVDMLSRFDLDLHEKVLLAIKSLLKLSSTDVEDFEFYDLDSVLLRLGVQLEDLTPEDQKEFAVEVDALRREVQTLFQQKLKQAHS
;
A
#
# COMPACT_ATOMS: atom_id res chain seq x y z
N MET A 1 45.09 20.83 57.48
CA MET A 1 44.84 19.69 58.38
C MET A 1 43.87 18.76 57.64
N ALA A 2 44.28 17.71 56.88
CA ALA A 2 44.93 16.45 57.29
C ALA A 2 44.12 15.76 58.41
N LYS A 3 43.57 14.54 58.38
CA LYS A 3 43.73 13.22 57.72
C LYS A 3 42.36 12.48 57.91
N GLY A 4 41.90 11.43 57.24
CA GLY A 4 42.52 10.32 56.50
C GLY A 4 42.19 8.97 57.16
N ARG A 5 41.71 7.99 56.35
CA ARG A 5 41.85 6.50 56.48
C ARG A 5 41.16 5.78 57.67
N ALA A 6 40.74 4.50 57.66
CA ALA A 6 40.83 3.36 56.73
C ALA A 6 39.87 2.21 57.19
N HIS A 7 39.67 1.22 56.30
CA HIS A 7 39.07 -0.13 56.48
C HIS A 7 39.69 -1.00 57.60
N PRO A 8 39.05 -2.15 57.97
CA PRO A 8 39.33 -3.49 57.37
C PRO A 8 38.04 -4.30 57.07
N SER A 9 37.90 -5.04 55.96
CA SER A 9 38.46 -6.37 55.61
C SER A 9 37.92 -7.56 56.43
N LYS A 10 37.11 -8.43 55.79
CA LYS A 10 37.41 -9.87 55.54
C LYS A 10 36.17 -10.66 55.03
N ARG A 11 36.22 -11.06 53.75
CA ARG A 11 35.75 -12.38 53.23
C ARG A 11 36.69 -13.48 53.81
N PRO A 12 36.41 -14.81 53.79
CA PRO A 12 35.95 -15.60 52.61
C PRO A 12 35.05 -16.82 53.00
N THR A 13 34.61 -17.80 52.20
CA THR A 13 35.23 -18.63 51.14
C THR A 13 34.16 -19.64 50.63
N HIS A 14 34.24 -20.01 49.33
CA HIS A 14 33.85 -21.28 48.67
C HIS A 14 32.39 -21.80 48.76
N GLN A 15 31.70 -22.16 47.66
CA GLN A 15 32.08 -23.18 46.70
C GLN A 15 31.66 -22.89 45.25
N LEU A 16 32.57 -23.24 44.35
CA LEU A 16 32.43 -23.45 42.90
C LEU A 16 32.25 -24.95 42.65
N ILE A 17 31.33 -25.33 41.78
CA ILE A 17 31.34 -26.52 40.90
C ILE A 17 30.54 -26.04 39.67
N LEU A 18 31.06 -25.76 38.47
CA LEU A 18 32.03 -26.37 37.56
C LEU A 18 31.69 -27.81 37.14
N ALA A 19 30.94 -27.93 36.04
CA ALA A 19 31.02 -29.08 35.13
C ALA A 19 30.88 -28.59 33.69
N ALA A 20 32.03 -28.36 33.06
CA ALA A 20 32.22 -28.42 31.62
C ALA A 20 32.31 -29.89 31.18
N VAL A 21 32.20 -30.13 29.86
CA VAL A 21 32.91 -31.14 29.02
C VAL A 21 31.98 -31.63 27.90
N LEU A 22 32.15 -31.10 26.67
CA LEU A 22 32.80 -31.71 25.47
C LEU A 22 31.79 -32.51 24.62
N SER A 23 31.36 -32.10 23.41
CA SER A 23 32.06 -31.76 22.15
C SER A 23 32.15 -32.94 21.17
N VAL A 24 32.06 -32.59 19.88
CA VAL A 24 32.54 -33.31 18.68
C VAL A 24 31.60 -34.42 18.16
N SER A 25 31.33 -34.61 16.86
CA SER A 25 31.43 -33.88 15.59
C SER A 25 30.90 -34.84 14.49
N VAL A 26 30.66 -34.31 13.29
CA VAL A 26 30.70 -35.01 11.98
C VAL A 26 29.53 -35.96 11.65
N LEU A 27 28.71 -35.60 10.66
CA LEU A 27 28.78 -36.20 9.31
C LEU A 27 27.90 -35.48 8.28
N LEU A 28 28.56 -34.92 7.27
CA LEU A 28 28.07 -34.68 5.90
C LEU A 28 27.89 -36.04 5.20
N PRO A 29 27.00 -36.15 4.19
CA PRO A 29 27.50 -36.48 2.85
C PRO A 29 26.79 -35.62 1.77
N LEU A 30 27.55 -34.95 0.89
CA LEU A 30 28.00 -35.44 -0.43
C LEU A 30 26.89 -35.64 -1.48
N LEU A 31 26.66 -34.57 -2.23
CA LEU A 31 26.64 -34.47 -3.70
C LEU A 31 26.73 -35.79 -4.51
N VAL A 32 25.70 -36.10 -5.31
CA VAL A 32 25.81 -36.70 -6.66
C VAL A 32 24.61 -36.21 -7.51
N PRO A 33 24.82 -35.84 -8.79
CA PRO A 33 23.83 -35.22 -9.65
C PRO A 33 22.94 -36.25 -10.36
N ALA A 34 21.67 -35.89 -10.64
CA ALA A 34 20.82 -36.63 -11.57
C ALA A 34 20.47 -35.72 -12.76
N ALA A 35 20.88 -36.20 -13.93
CA ALA A 35 20.78 -35.54 -15.21
C ALA A 35 19.34 -35.47 -15.74
N ALA A 36 19.17 -34.48 -16.61
CA ALA A 36 18.06 -34.18 -17.49
C ALA A 36 17.23 -35.37 -17.99
N THR A 37 15.92 -35.22 -17.91
CA THR A 37 15.01 -35.63 -18.99
C THR A 37 14.21 -34.42 -19.44
N VAL A 38 14.50 -33.99 -20.66
CA VAL A 38 13.77 -32.99 -21.42
C VAL A 38 12.42 -33.60 -21.81
N ALA A 39 11.33 -33.11 -21.23
CA ALA A 39 9.98 -33.31 -21.75
C ALA A 39 9.58 -32.04 -22.50
N VAL A 40 9.64 -32.12 -23.83
CA VAL A 40 9.09 -31.13 -24.75
C VAL A 40 7.58 -31.14 -24.59
N ALA A 41 7.01 -30.07 -24.03
CA ALA A 41 5.61 -29.74 -24.16
C ALA A 41 5.50 -28.46 -25.00
N VAL A 42 5.12 -28.64 -26.26
CA VAL A 42 4.69 -27.58 -27.16
C VAL A 42 3.36 -27.03 -26.62
N ALA A 43 3.35 -25.78 -26.18
CA ALA A 43 2.13 -25.03 -25.93
C ALA A 43 2.20 -23.75 -26.76
N GLU A 44 1.33 -23.71 -27.77
CA GLU A 44 1.12 -22.63 -28.72
C GLU A 44 0.63 -21.34 -28.04
N GLY A 45 0.75 -20.24 -28.78
CA GLY A 45 0.63 -18.88 -28.29
C GLY A 45 -0.68 -18.52 -27.61
N GLY A 46 -0.55 -17.67 -26.60
CA GLY A 46 -1.62 -16.91 -25.96
C GLY A 46 -1.00 -15.75 -25.21
N GLY A 47 -1.13 -14.54 -25.76
CA GLY A 47 -0.46 -13.34 -25.27
C GLY A 47 -0.79 -13.03 -23.81
N LYS A 48 0.26 -12.72 -23.03
CA LYS A 48 0.11 -12.12 -21.70
C LYS A 48 -0.36 -10.68 -21.90
N GLN A 49 -1.65 -10.45 -21.76
CA GLN A 49 -2.26 -9.14 -21.65
C GLN A 49 -1.75 -8.50 -20.34
N LEU A 50 -0.86 -7.51 -20.44
CA LEU A 50 -0.60 -6.58 -19.35
C LEU A 50 -1.89 -5.81 -19.10
N ALA A 51 -2.54 -6.07 -17.97
CA ALA A 51 -3.72 -5.36 -17.53
C ALA A 51 -3.34 -3.92 -17.20
N VAL A 52 -3.54 -3.02 -18.15
CA VAL A 52 -3.56 -1.57 -17.93
C VAL A 52 -4.78 -1.28 -17.05
N GLY A 53 -4.53 -1.00 -15.78
CA GLY A 53 -5.50 -0.40 -14.87
C GLY A 53 -5.91 0.95 -15.44
N LYS A 54 -7.06 0.96 -16.08
CA LYS A 54 -7.73 2.13 -16.62
C LYS A 54 -8.95 2.34 -15.75
N ASP A 55 -8.78 3.12 -14.68
CA ASP A 55 -9.85 3.89 -14.05
C ASP A 55 -9.25 4.74 -12.96
N GLU A 56 -9.14 6.04 -13.24
CA GLU A 56 -9.39 7.16 -12.33
C GLU A 56 -8.99 8.44 -13.08
N GLY A 57 -9.98 9.27 -13.44
CA GLY A 57 -9.70 10.55 -14.08
C GLY A 57 -10.83 11.20 -14.86
N LYS A 58 -12.06 11.23 -14.31
CA LYS A 58 -13.07 12.19 -14.76
C LYS A 58 -14.06 12.53 -13.66
N LEU A 59 -13.74 13.53 -12.85
CA LEU A 59 -14.74 14.37 -12.19
C LEU A 59 -14.28 15.83 -12.30
N VAL A 60 -15.04 16.56 -13.10
CA VAL A 60 -14.94 18.00 -13.34
C VAL A 60 -15.31 18.71 -12.03
N ALA A 61 -14.44 19.59 -11.55
CA ALA A 61 -14.75 20.51 -10.46
C ALA A 61 -15.61 21.66 -10.99
N GLU A 62 -16.82 21.80 -10.46
CA GLU A 62 -17.53 23.08 -10.47
C GLU A 62 -16.83 24.02 -9.49
N GLY A 63 -16.59 25.24 -9.96
CA GLY A 63 -15.90 26.28 -9.21
C GLY A 63 -16.75 26.84 -8.08
N ASP A 64 -16.08 27.21 -7.00
CA ASP A 64 -16.53 28.30 -6.16
C ASP A 64 -15.39 29.30 -5.96
N ALA A 65 -15.76 30.57 -6.09
CA ALA A 65 -14.86 31.70 -6.13
C ALA A 65 -14.65 32.24 -4.71
N GLY A 66 -13.40 32.55 -4.37
CA GLY A 66 -13.09 33.51 -3.30
C GLY A 66 -12.02 33.05 -2.32
N GLY A 67 -10.79 33.49 -2.56
CA GLY A 67 -9.71 33.37 -1.58
C GLY A 67 -8.35 33.66 -2.18
N GLY A 68 -8.01 34.95 -2.31
CA GLY A 68 -6.70 35.38 -2.76
C GLY A 68 -5.60 34.95 -1.79
N GLY A 69 -4.63 34.20 -2.30
CA GLY A 69 -3.38 33.87 -1.64
C GLY A 69 -2.34 33.56 -2.72
N LEU A 70 -1.34 34.44 -2.84
CA LEU A 70 -0.23 34.32 -3.78
C LEU A 70 0.56 33.03 -3.49
N VAL A 71 0.48 32.08 -4.41
CA VAL A 71 1.45 30.98 -4.52
C VAL A 71 2.22 31.25 -5.81
N GLU A 72 3.51 31.55 -5.67
CA GLU A 72 4.44 31.51 -6.78
C GLU A 72 4.52 30.05 -7.24
N GLU A 73 3.75 29.71 -8.28
CA GLU A 73 4.01 28.52 -9.07
C GLU A 73 5.40 28.68 -9.68
N ASN A 74 6.30 27.76 -9.36
CA ASN A 74 7.51 27.56 -10.14
C ASN A 74 7.07 27.12 -11.54
N GLU A 75 6.80 28.10 -12.41
CA GLU A 75 6.59 27.91 -13.84
C GLU A 75 7.84 27.21 -14.40
N PHE A 76 7.73 25.90 -14.59
CA PHE A 76 8.55 25.21 -15.57
C PHE A 76 8.28 25.91 -16.91
N ALA A 77 9.28 26.63 -17.41
CA ALA A 77 9.18 27.55 -18.54
C ALA A 77 8.59 26.84 -19.77
N GLY A 78 7.26 26.93 -19.93
CA GLY A 78 6.54 26.19 -20.96
C GLY A 78 5.07 25.87 -20.68
N GLY A 79 4.56 26.05 -19.44
CA GLY A 79 3.13 25.85 -19.14
C GLY A 79 2.68 24.38 -19.07
N PHE A 80 3.61 23.45 -18.85
CA PHE A 80 3.33 22.02 -18.65
C PHE A 80 3.62 21.63 -17.20
N GLY A 81 2.71 20.89 -16.56
CA GLY A 81 2.82 20.48 -15.15
C GLY A 81 3.74 19.28 -14.89
N SER A 82 4.15 18.55 -15.93
CA SER A 82 5.12 17.45 -15.86
C SER A 82 5.69 17.11 -17.25
N LEU A 83 6.82 16.41 -17.29
CA LEU A 83 7.40 15.86 -18.54
C LEU A 83 6.42 14.93 -19.26
N ASP A 84 5.61 14.18 -18.52
CA ASP A 84 4.57 13.32 -19.10
C ASP A 84 3.45 14.16 -19.74
N SER A 85 3.02 15.25 -19.09
CA SER A 85 2.03 16.17 -19.68
C SER A 85 2.55 16.88 -20.93
N MET A 86 3.85 17.20 -20.96
CA MET A 86 4.51 17.76 -22.14
C MET A 86 4.59 16.74 -23.28
N LEU A 87 4.92 15.48 -22.98
CA LEU A 87 4.93 14.38 -23.95
C LEU A 87 3.53 14.12 -24.51
N GLN A 88 2.52 14.03 -23.65
CA GLN A 88 1.13 13.83 -24.07
C GLN A 88 0.64 14.98 -24.95
N TRP A 89 0.96 16.22 -24.59
CA TRP A 89 0.64 17.38 -25.41
C TRP A 89 1.38 17.35 -26.76
N ALA A 90 2.68 17.02 -26.76
CA ALA A 90 3.46 16.91 -27.98
C ALA A 90 2.92 15.82 -28.91
N ILE A 91 2.48 14.68 -28.36
CA ILE A 91 1.86 13.59 -29.12
C ILE A 91 0.50 14.05 -29.67
N GLY A 92 -0.33 14.70 -28.86
CA GLY A 92 -1.66 15.18 -29.25
C GLY A 92 -1.66 16.32 -30.28
N ASN A 93 -0.58 17.10 -30.33
CA ASN A 93 -0.41 18.23 -31.26
C ASN A 93 0.52 17.92 -32.45
N SER A 94 1.05 16.70 -32.53
CA SER A 94 1.84 16.25 -33.67
C SER A 94 0.97 15.62 -34.75
N ASP A 95 1.42 15.73 -36.00
CA ASP A 95 0.74 15.12 -37.14
C ASP A 95 0.81 13.57 -37.05
N PRO A 96 -0.34 12.88 -36.99
CA PRO A 96 -0.39 11.43 -36.79
C PRO A 96 0.26 10.64 -37.93
N GLU A 97 0.33 11.17 -39.14
CA GLU A 97 1.00 10.50 -40.26
C GLU A 97 2.52 10.63 -40.17
N LYS A 98 3.04 11.77 -39.69
CA LYS A 98 4.48 11.94 -39.41
C LYS A 98 4.96 11.13 -38.21
N LEU A 99 4.12 10.98 -37.18
CA LEU A 99 4.43 10.11 -36.05
C LEU A 99 4.49 8.63 -36.47
N LYS A 100 3.59 8.19 -37.35
CA LYS A 100 3.65 6.83 -37.93
C LYS A 100 4.89 6.64 -38.79
N GLU A 101 5.26 7.62 -39.61
CA GLU A 101 6.47 7.57 -40.44
C GLU A 101 7.74 7.49 -39.57
N GLY A 102 7.84 8.32 -38.53
CA GLY A 102 8.93 8.26 -37.55
C GLY A 102 8.96 6.96 -36.73
N ALA A 103 7.80 6.42 -36.35
CA ALA A 103 7.71 5.14 -35.65
C ALA A 103 8.13 3.95 -36.55
N VAL A 104 7.81 4.01 -37.85
CA VAL A 104 8.27 3.03 -38.85
C VAL A 104 9.78 3.15 -39.06
N ASP A 105 10.36 4.34 -39.03
CA ASP A 105 11.81 4.52 -39.10
C ASP A 105 12.53 4.03 -37.83
N VAL A 106 11.92 4.17 -36.64
CA VAL A 106 12.46 3.58 -35.39
C VAL A 106 12.35 2.05 -35.41
N GLN A 107 11.30 1.47 -36.00
CA GLN A 107 11.18 0.01 -36.20
C GLN A 107 12.15 -0.56 -37.25
N LYS A 108 12.70 0.29 -38.13
CA LYS A 108 13.74 -0.10 -39.10
C LYS A 108 15.16 -0.01 -38.54
N LEU A 109 15.36 0.60 -37.36
CA LEU A 109 16.68 0.66 -36.74
C LEU A 109 17.16 -0.75 -36.40
N SER A 110 18.35 -1.07 -36.85
CA SER A 110 19.04 -2.29 -36.45
C SER A 110 19.35 -2.27 -34.94
N ALA A 111 19.53 -3.45 -34.34
CA ALA A 111 19.90 -3.55 -32.94
C ALA A 111 21.20 -2.78 -32.61
N ASP A 112 22.11 -2.65 -33.59
CA ASP A 112 23.38 -1.93 -33.48
C ASP A 112 23.18 -0.41 -33.44
N GLU A 113 22.30 0.14 -34.28
CA GLU A 113 21.97 1.59 -34.29
C GLU A 113 21.23 2.02 -33.01
N LEU A 114 20.38 1.14 -32.45
CA LEU A 114 19.74 1.38 -31.15
C LEU A 114 20.76 1.40 -30.01
N LEU A 115 21.84 0.61 -30.13
CA LEU A 115 22.91 0.56 -29.15
C LEU A 115 23.78 1.83 -29.24
N GLU A 116 24.11 2.27 -30.45
CA GLU A 116 24.84 3.50 -30.73
C GLU A 116 24.09 4.73 -30.20
N ARG A 117 22.78 4.85 -30.50
CA ARG A 117 21.91 5.91 -29.94
C ARG A 117 21.90 5.90 -28.41
N ARG A 118 21.87 4.72 -27.80
CA ARG A 118 21.87 4.58 -26.33
C ARG A 118 23.22 4.99 -25.74
N GLN A 119 24.32 4.75 -26.44
CA GLN A 119 25.65 5.25 -26.08
C GLN A 119 25.76 6.77 -26.23
N GLU A 120 25.26 7.35 -27.33
CA GLU A 120 25.24 8.80 -27.54
C GLU A 120 24.46 9.52 -26.43
N ILE A 121 23.29 9.02 -26.05
CA ILE A 121 22.50 9.56 -24.93
C ILE A 121 23.30 9.48 -23.63
N LYS A 122 23.97 8.35 -23.37
CA LYS A 122 24.80 8.17 -22.17
C LYS A 122 25.97 9.15 -22.13
N GLU A 123 26.67 9.35 -23.25
CA GLU A 123 27.77 10.31 -23.37
C GLU A 123 27.29 11.76 -23.19
N LEU A 124 26.12 12.11 -23.74
CA LEU A 124 25.52 13.42 -23.53
C LEU A 124 25.14 13.65 -22.07
N MET A 125 24.55 12.66 -21.40
CA MET A 125 24.23 12.75 -19.96
C MET A 125 25.49 12.96 -19.10
N GLU A 126 26.56 12.22 -19.39
CA GLU A 126 27.85 12.36 -18.70
C GLU A 126 28.47 13.74 -18.95
N LYS A 127 28.41 14.23 -20.19
CA LYS A 127 28.90 15.56 -20.58
C LYS A 127 28.13 16.69 -19.92
N LEU A 128 26.81 16.52 -19.75
CA LEU A 128 25.92 17.48 -19.08
C LEU A 128 25.93 17.35 -17.56
N LYS A 129 26.62 16.34 -16.99
CA LYS A 129 26.65 16.02 -15.55
C LYS A 129 25.26 15.93 -14.94
N MET A 130 24.29 15.37 -15.67
CA MET A 130 22.97 15.15 -15.11
C MET A 130 23.07 14.10 -14.00
N PRO A 131 22.61 14.39 -12.77
CA PRO A 131 22.62 13.40 -11.70
C PRO A 131 21.70 12.23 -12.09
N SER A 132 22.11 11.01 -11.75
CA SER A 132 21.22 9.86 -11.86
C SER A 132 20.18 9.88 -10.75
N ASP A 133 19.08 9.13 -10.91
CA ASP A 133 18.08 8.95 -9.85
C ASP A 133 18.72 8.46 -8.55
N ALA A 134 19.68 7.53 -8.64
CA ALA A 134 20.43 7.05 -7.48
C ALA A 134 21.27 8.15 -6.80
N ASP A 135 21.78 9.13 -7.55
CA ASP A 135 22.49 10.28 -6.99
C ASP A 135 21.52 11.27 -6.33
N LEU A 136 20.37 11.52 -6.95
CA LEU A 136 19.30 12.34 -6.36
C LEU A 136 18.75 11.72 -5.07
N MET A 137 18.53 10.39 -5.07
CA MET A 137 18.10 9.67 -3.87
C MET A 137 19.12 9.82 -2.74
N LYS A 138 20.43 9.71 -3.03
CA LYS A 138 21.47 9.90 -2.00
C LYS A 138 21.44 11.31 -1.42
N ILE A 139 21.27 12.34 -2.24
CA ILE A 139 21.18 13.73 -1.78
C ILE A 139 20.00 13.88 -0.80
N ALA A 140 18.82 13.40 -1.19
CA ALA A 140 17.65 13.46 -0.32
C ALA A 140 17.83 12.64 0.97
N ILE A 141 18.45 11.45 0.90
CA ILE A 141 18.78 10.63 2.08
C ILE A 141 19.78 11.34 3.01
N ASP A 142 20.80 11.99 2.46
CA ASP A 142 21.79 12.76 3.22
C ASP A 142 21.13 13.95 3.94
N ASP A 143 20.18 14.62 3.28
CA ASP A 143 19.38 15.68 3.88
C ASP A 143 18.52 15.15 5.04
N LEU A 144 17.83 14.01 4.88
CA LEU A 144 17.07 13.40 5.99
C LEU A 144 17.95 13.05 7.18
N ASN A 145 19.17 12.56 6.94
CA ASN A 145 20.14 12.25 8.00
C ASN A 145 20.74 13.50 8.66
N ASN A 146 20.64 14.66 8.03
CA ASN A 146 21.17 15.90 8.57
C ASN A 146 20.19 16.54 9.57
N SER A 147 20.45 16.36 10.87
CA SER A 147 19.63 16.95 11.94
C SER A 147 19.54 18.49 11.95
N SER A 148 20.36 19.20 11.18
CA SER A 148 20.42 20.67 11.17
C SER A 148 19.65 21.35 10.04
N ILE A 149 19.06 20.59 9.12
CA ILE A 149 18.26 21.18 8.02
C ILE A 149 16.94 21.74 8.51
N SER A 150 16.38 22.68 7.74
CA SER A 150 15.07 23.27 8.00
C SER A 150 13.95 22.22 7.83
N LEU A 151 12.75 22.52 8.34
CA LEU A 151 11.59 21.65 8.13
C LEU A 151 11.19 21.64 6.65
N GLU A 152 11.33 22.77 5.97
CA GLU A 152 11.02 22.95 4.56
C GLU A 152 11.95 22.11 3.68
N ASP A 153 13.25 22.10 3.96
CA ASP A 153 14.21 21.28 3.22
C ASP A 153 14.02 19.79 3.52
N ARG A 154 13.66 19.45 4.77
CA ARG A 154 13.33 18.06 5.14
C ARG A 154 12.10 17.56 4.40
N GLN A 155 11.07 18.39 4.30
CA GLN A 155 9.86 18.10 3.54
C GLN A 155 10.17 17.97 2.04
N ARG A 156 11.02 18.85 1.49
CA ARG A 156 11.47 18.76 0.10
C ARG A 156 12.20 17.44 -0.18
N ALA A 157 13.12 17.03 0.68
CA ALA A 157 13.82 15.75 0.54
C ALA A 157 12.86 14.55 0.54
N LEU A 158 11.81 14.56 1.37
CA LEU A 158 10.77 13.53 1.35
C LEU A 158 9.94 13.55 0.05
N GLN A 159 9.60 14.74 -0.47
CA GLN A 159 8.87 14.89 -1.73
C GLN A 159 9.70 14.44 -2.94
N GLU A 160 11.01 14.72 -2.93
CA GLU A 160 11.94 14.22 -3.95
C GLU A 160 12.03 12.70 -3.89
N LEU A 161 12.21 12.11 -2.71
CA LEU A 161 12.21 10.65 -2.55
C LEU A 161 10.89 10.03 -2.98
N LEU A 162 9.75 10.67 -2.71
CA LEU A 162 8.44 10.17 -3.09
C LEU A 162 8.33 9.93 -4.60
N VAL A 163 8.78 10.89 -5.41
CA VAL A 163 8.80 10.75 -6.88
C VAL A 163 9.83 9.72 -7.31
N LEU A 164 11.03 9.76 -6.72
CA LEU A 164 12.13 8.89 -7.11
C LEU A 164 11.86 7.40 -6.83
N VAL A 165 11.01 7.07 -5.85
CA VAL A 165 10.67 5.67 -5.50
C VAL A 165 9.43 5.13 -6.24
N GLU A 166 8.81 5.92 -7.12
CA GLU A 166 7.71 5.41 -7.97
C GLU A 166 8.17 4.27 -8.90
N PRO A 167 9.37 4.33 -9.54
CA PRO A 167 9.92 3.21 -10.29
C PRO A 167 10.35 2.08 -9.34
N ILE A 168 9.94 0.85 -9.66
CA ILE A 168 10.23 -0.36 -8.85
C ILE A 168 11.74 -0.55 -8.64
N ASP A 169 12.57 -0.26 -9.65
CA ASP A 169 14.02 -0.40 -9.55
C ASP A 169 14.62 0.57 -8.50
N ASN A 170 14.19 1.83 -8.52
CA ASN A 170 14.62 2.83 -7.53
C ASN A 170 14.10 2.49 -6.13
N ALA A 171 12.84 2.04 -6.01
CA ALA A 171 12.30 1.56 -4.73
C ALA A 171 13.14 0.40 -4.15
N ASN A 172 13.59 -0.54 -4.99
CA ASN A 172 14.48 -1.63 -4.57
C ASN A 172 15.89 -1.16 -4.17
N ASP A 173 16.34 -0.03 -4.72
CA ASP A 173 17.64 0.56 -4.39
C ASP A 173 17.58 1.41 -3.12
N LEU A 174 16.40 1.85 -2.67
CA LEU A 174 16.23 2.69 -1.48
C LEU A 174 16.89 2.10 -0.23
N GLU A 175 16.71 0.80 0.03
CA GLU A 175 17.38 0.13 1.16
C GLU A 175 18.90 0.01 0.94
N LYS A 176 19.34 -0.26 -0.29
CA LYS A 176 20.77 -0.40 -0.62
C LYS A 176 21.52 0.92 -0.42
N LEU A 177 20.83 2.03 -0.64
CA LEU A 177 21.32 3.40 -0.40
C LEU A 177 21.16 3.83 1.07
N GLY A 178 20.59 2.99 1.94
CA GLY A 178 20.39 3.29 3.35
C GLY A 178 19.24 4.27 3.62
N GLY A 179 18.30 4.41 2.69
CA GLY A 179 17.23 5.41 2.74
C GLY A 179 15.97 4.98 3.50
N LEU A 180 15.69 3.68 3.65
CA LEU A 180 14.48 3.24 4.38
C LEU A 180 14.50 3.67 5.85
N LEU A 181 15.63 3.45 6.55
CA LEU A 181 15.71 3.76 7.97
C LEU A 181 15.48 5.25 8.27
N PRO A 182 16.12 6.22 7.57
CA PRO A 182 15.79 7.64 7.70
C PRO A 182 14.31 7.96 7.46
N VAL A 183 13.71 7.44 6.38
CA VAL A 183 12.28 7.68 6.10
C VAL A 183 11.37 7.10 7.20
N ILE A 184 11.70 5.93 7.74
CA ILE A 184 10.95 5.31 8.85
C ILE A 184 11.09 6.13 10.14
N GLN A 185 12.27 6.70 10.41
CA GLN A 185 12.48 7.57 11.57
C GLN A 185 11.58 8.81 11.50
N GLU A 186 11.37 9.37 10.31
CA GLU A 186 10.48 10.53 10.10
C GLU A 186 9.00 10.27 10.42
N LEU A 187 8.55 9.00 10.47
CA LEU A 187 7.21 8.68 11.00
C LEU A 187 7.02 9.12 12.46
N ASN A 188 8.11 9.36 13.20
CA ASN A 188 8.09 9.86 14.58
C ASN A 188 8.32 11.38 14.69
N ASN A 189 8.35 12.11 13.56
CA ASN A 189 8.57 13.55 13.57
C ASN A 189 7.42 14.29 14.30
N ALA A 190 7.75 15.39 14.98
CA ALA A 190 6.75 16.23 15.63
C ALA A 190 5.82 16.92 14.62
N ASN A 191 6.33 17.24 13.42
CA ASN A 191 5.57 17.83 12.34
C ASN A 191 4.70 16.77 11.63
N GLU A 192 3.40 17.03 11.53
CA GLU A 192 2.42 16.14 10.91
C GLU A 192 2.64 15.94 9.41
N GLU A 193 2.97 17.01 8.70
CA GLU A 193 3.20 17.00 7.25
C GLU A 193 4.36 16.06 6.90
N ILE A 194 5.45 16.14 7.68
CA ILE A 194 6.60 15.25 7.53
C ILE A 194 6.20 13.80 7.73
N ARG A 195 5.48 13.48 8.82
CA ARG A 195 5.01 12.10 9.06
C ARG A 195 4.15 11.59 7.90
N THR A 196 3.27 12.46 7.40
CA THR A 196 2.34 12.17 6.30
C THR A 196 3.09 11.85 5.02
N THR A 197 4.07 12.67 4.63
CA THR A 197 4.90 12.43 3.44
C THR A 197 5.76 11.17 3.61
N SER A 198 6.32 10.93 4.80
CA SER A 198 7.11 9.70 5.06
C SER A 198 6.27 8.43 4.92
N ALA A 199 5.05 8.41 5.46
CA ALA A 199 4.12 7.30 5.24
C ALA A 199 3.81 7.13 3.76
N TRP A 200 3.65 8.22 3.01
CA TRP A 200 3.44 8.17 1.56
C TRP A 200 4.64 7.56 0.82
N VAL A 201 5.87 8.00 1.09
CA VAL A 201 7.09 7.43 0.49
C VAL A 201 7.15 5.92 0.71
N LEU A 202 6.92 5.46 1.95
CA LEU A 202 6.93 4.03 2.28
C LEU A 202 5.82 3.26 1.56
N GLY A 203 4.62 3.84 1.47
CA GLY A 203 3.50 3.25 0.76
C GLY A 203 3.76 3.11 -0.74
N THR A 204 4.37 4.12 -1.36
CA THR A 204 4.74 4.11 -2.78
C THR A 204 5.84 3.07 -3.04
N ALA A 205 6.93 3.09 -2.27
CA ALA A 205 8.06 2.19 -2.44
C ALA A 205 7.68 0.70 -2.26
N SER A 206 6.71 0.41 -1.39
CA SER A 206 6.27 -0.96 -1.08
C SER A 206 5.10 -1.47 -1.92
N GLN A 207 4.48 -0.62 -2.74
CA GLN A 207 3.27 -0.98 -3.47
C GLN A 207 3.53 -2.14 -4.44
N ASN A 208 2.91 -3.30 -4.19
CA ASN A 208 3.11 -4.54 -4.95
C ASN A 208 4.59 -4.95 -5.07
N ASN A 209 5.41 -4.64 -4.06
CA ASN A 209 6.85 -4.93 -4.06
C ASN A 209 7.24 -5.74 -2.81
N GLU A 210 7.18 -7.06 -2.89
CA GLU A 210 7.44 -7.98 -1.77
C GLU A 210 8.81 -7.76 -1.11
N LEU A 211 9.84 -7.41 -1.88
CA LEU A 211 11.18 -7.15 -1.34
C LEU A 211 11.16 -5.94 -0.41
N VAL A 212 10.63 -4.81 -0.87
CA VAL A 212 10.59 -3.57 -0.09
C VAL A 212 9.57 -3.68 1.05
N GLN A 213 8.44 -4.36 0.85
CA GLN A 213 7.48 -4.66 1.91
C GLN A 213 8.16 -5.36 3.10
N ASN A 214 8.88 -6.45 2.83
CA ASN A 214 9.54 -7.24 3.88
C ASN A 214 10.69 -6.46 4.54
N GLN A 215 11.41 -5.61 3.81
CA GLN A 215 12.42 -4.72 4.39
C GLN A 215 11.79 -3.72 5.38
N ILE A 216 10.73 -3.02 4.99
CA ILE A 216 10.03 -2.06 5.84
C ILE A 216 9.43 -2.74 7.09
N LEU A 217 8.83 -3.93 6.91
CA LEU A 217 8.32 -4.73 8.02
C LEU A 217 9.44 -5.15 8.98
N GLY A 218 10.62 -5.52 8.47
CA GLY A 218 11.79 -5.88 9.27
C GLY A 218 12.29 -4.75 10.19
N TYR A 219 12.02 -3.49 9.84
CA TYR A 219 12.31 -2.33 10.69
C TYR A 219 11.21 -2.01 11.72
N GLY A 220 10.10 -2.74 11.74
CA GLY A 220 8.99 -2.51 12.68
C GLY A 220 8.18 -1.26 12.39
N ALA A 221 8.22 -0.72 11.16
CA ALA A 221 7.51 0.51 10.80
C ALA A 221 5.98 0.40 10.96
N LEU A 222 5.44 -0.82 10.83
CA LEU A 222 4.00 -1.08 10.86
C LEU A 222 3.34 -0.63 12.17
N ALA A 223 4.00 -0.84 13.32
CA ALA A 223 3.52 -0.38 14.62
C ALA A 223 3.25 1.12 14.64
N ARG A 224 4.17 1.90 14.05
CA ARG A 224 4.05 3.36 14.00
C ARG A 224 2.96 3.80 13.02
N LEU A 225 2.86 3.15 11.86
CA LEU A 225 1.81 3.41 10.88
C LEU A 225 0.41 3.11 11.44
N VAL A 226 0.23 2.00 12.16
CA VAL A 226 -1.04 1.68 12.85
C VAL A 226 -1.41 2.81 13.83
N LYS A 227 -0.45 3.32 14.60
CA LYS A 227 -0.69 4.47 15.49
C LYS A 227 -1.10 5.73 14.72
N MET A 228 -0.51 5.99 13.56
CA MET A 228 -0.89 7.13 12.71
C MET A 228 -2.29 6.99 12.12
N GLY A 229 -2.80 5.77 11.93
CA GLY A 229 -4.19 5.52 11.52
C GLY A 229 -5.26 6.03 12.51
N TYR A 230 -4.87 6.35 13.76
CA TYR A 230 -5.72 7.01 14.75
C TYR A 230 -5.58 8.54 14.79
N SER A 231 -4.82 9.14 13.86
CA SER A 231 -4.63 10.59 13.83
C SER A 231 -5.95 11.33 13.65
N THR A 232 -6.04 12.52 14.24
CA THR A 232 -7.15 13.46 14.00
C THR A 232 -7.03 14.13 12.63
N SER A 233 -5.85 14.09 12.01
CA SER A 233 -5.65 14.54 10.65
C SER A 233 -6.07 13.46 9.66
N THR A 234 -7.07 13.78 8.85
CA THR A 234 -7.57 12.89 7.79
C THR A 234 -6.46 12.52 6.81
N GLU A 235 -5.58 13.46 6.48
CA GLU A 235 -4.51 13.22 5.51
C GLU A 235 -3.44 12.28 6.08
N GLU A 236 -3.00 12.51 7.32
CA GLU A 236 -2.05 11.63 8.00
C GLU A 236 -2.62 10.20 8.12
N ALA A 237 -3.86 10.06 8.57
CA ALA A 237 -4.51 8.76 8.69
C ALA A 237 -4.70 8.07 7.33
N ALA A 238 -4.99 8.83 6.27
CA ALA A 238 -5.13 8.31 4.91
C ALA A 238 -3.80 7.81 4.33
N LYS A 239 -2.70 8.54 4.52
CA LYS A 239 -1.37 8.11 4.06
C LYS A 239 -0.84 6.94 4.89
N ALA A 240 -1.15 6.90 6.19
CA ALA A 240 -0.87 5.74 7.02
C ALA A 240 -1.61 4.49 6.52
N LEU A 241 -2.93 4.59 6.26
CA LEU A 241 -3.70 3.47 5.73
C LEU A 241 -3.22 3.04 4.34
N TYR A 242 -2.82 3.98 3.47
CA TYR A 242 -2.23 3.67 2.18
C TYR A 242 -0.93 2.85 2.34
N ALA A 243 -0.02 3.30 3.21
CA ALA A 243 1.22 2.58 3.48
C ALA A 243 0.97 1.17 4.04
N ILE A 244 0.06 1.06 5.02
CA ILE A 244 -0.35 -0.22 5.60
C ILE A 244 -0.92 -1.14 4.51
N SER A 245 -1.84 -0.63 3.68
CA SER A 245 -2.41 -1.37 2.56
C SER A 245 -1.32 -1.89 1.61
N SER A 246 -0.37 -1.04 1.21
CA SER A 246 0.76 -1.45 0.37
C SER A 246 1.64 -2.52 1.02
N LEU A 247 1.79 -2.51 2.35
CA LEU A 247 2.62 -3.48 3.09
C LEU A 247 1.98 -4.86 3.25
N ILE A 248 0.65 -4.94 3.36
CA ILE A 248 -0.04 -6.17 3.77
C ILE A 248 -0.78 -6.85 2.63
N ARG A 249 -1.11 -6.13 1.56
CA ARG A 249 -1.75 -6.73 0.38
C ARG A 249 -0.76 -7.66 -0.33
N ASN A 250 -1.24 -8.86 -0.66
CA ASN A 250 -0.44 -9.93 -1.27
C ASN A 250 0.82 -10.34 -0.46
N ASN A 251 0.87 -10.05 0.85
CA ASN A 251 2.01 -10.38 1.70
C ASN A 251 1.56 -11.00 3.04
N VAL A 252 1.78 -12.31 3.19
CA VAL A 252 1.40 -13.07 4.40
C VAL A 252 2.13 -12.57 5.64
N ASN A 253 3.44 -12.27 5.54
CA ASN A 253 4.21 -11.74 6.67
C ASN A 253 3.68 -10.37 7.11
N GLY A 254 3.31 -9.53 6.15
CA GLY A 254 2.69 -8.23 6.41
C GLY A 254 1.35 -8.37 7.12
N GLN A 255 0.52 -9.33 6.70
CA GLN A 255 -0.77 -9.63 7.32
C GLN A 255 -0.63 -10.13 8.77
N GLU A 256 0.33 -11.02 9.03
CA GLU A 256 0.64 -11.50 10.39
C GLU A 256 1.18 -10.38 11.29
N ALA A 257 2.07 -9.55 10.76
CA ALA A 257 2.57 -8.38 11.47
C ALA A 257 1.43 -7.40 11.78
N PHE A 258 0.53 -7.16 10.83
CA PHE A 258 -0.63 -6.27 11.01
C PHE A 258 -1.56 -6.77 12.11
N HIS A 259 -1.80 -8.07 12.19
CA HIS A 259 -2.53 -8.67 13.28
C HIS A 259 -1.83 -8.47 14.62
N SER A 260 -0.50 -8.70 14.66
CA SER A 260 0.32 -8.56 15.87
C SER A 260 0.33 -7.13 16.41
N GLU A 261 0.27 -6.12 15.53
CA GLU A 261 0.21 -4.70 15.88
C GLU A 261 -1.22 -4.20 16.18
N ASN A 262 -2.18 -5.10 16.34
CA ASN A 262 -3.59 -4.78 16.60
C ASN A 262 -4.21 -3.86 15.52
N GLY A 263 -3.81 -4.05 14.26
CA GLY A 263 -4.26 -3.25 13.13
C GLY A 263 -5.78 -3.34 12.87
N SER A 264 -6.42 -4.44 13.27
CA SER A 264 -7.88 -4.60 13.16
C SER A 264 -8.65 -3.59 14.02
N ALA A 265 -8.15 -3.26 15.22
CA ALA A 265 -8.76 -2.23 16.07
C ALA A 265 -8.67 -0.84 15.43
N MET A 266 -7.58 -0.57 14.69
CA MET A 266 -7.41 0.68 13.95
C MET A 266 -8.38 0.77 12.77
N LEU A 267 -8.56 -0.32 12.01
CA LEU A 267 -9.60 -0.37 10.99
C LEU A 267 -10.98 -0.18 11.61
N GLN A 268 -11.31 -0.87 12.70
CA GLN A 268 -12.59 -0.72 13.38
C GLN A 268 -12.84 0.73 13.81
N HIS A 269 -11.83 1.42 14.36
CA HIS A 269 -11.91 2.84 14.68
C HIS A 269 -12.25 3.70 13.46
N ILE A 270 -11.61 3.43 12.31
CA ILE A 270 -11.90 4.11 11.03
C ILE A 270 -13.35 3.89 10.58
N LEU A 271 -13.86 2.67 10.70
CA LEU A 271 -15.20 2.28 10.23
C LEU A 271 -16.31 2.87 11.11
N VAL A 272 -16.14 2.86 12.43
CA VAL A 272 -17.20 3.22 13.40
C VAL A 272 -17.30 4.72 13.62
N SER A 273 -16.20 5.46 13.56
CA SER A 273 -16.20 6.87 13.94
C SER A 273 -16.98 7.73 12.93
N ASN A 274 -17.87 8.59 13.43
CA ASN A 274 -18.73 9.44 12.59
C ASN A 274 -18.03 10.70 12.06
N ASN A 275 -16.91 11.08 12.67
CA ASN A 275 -16.11 12.26 12.32
C ASN A 275 -15.02 11.96 11.28
N ILE A 276 -14.88 10.70 10.86
CA ILE A 276 -13.88 10.28 9.89
C ILE A 276 -14.44 10.45 8.48
N ASP A 277 -13.58 10.94 7.58
CA ASP A 277 -13.90 11.15 6.17
C ASP A 277 -14.34 9.85 5.49
N VAL A 278 -15.48 9.89 4.80
CA VAL A 278 -16.07 8.73 4.12
C VAL A 278 -15.12 8.09 3.10
N ARG A 279 -14.23 8.85 2.46
CA ARG A 279 -13.21 8.35 1.53
C ARG A 279 -12.20 7.47 2.24
N LEU A 280 -11.83 7.81 3.47
CA LEU A 280 -10.95 6.98 4.29
C LEU A 280 -11.64 5.67 4.69
N GLN A 281 -12.92 5.75 5.04
CA GLN A 281 -13.71 4.55 5.37
C GLN A 281 -13.85 3.61 4.17
N LYS A 282 -14.13 4.17 2.97
CA LYS A 282 -14.17 3.41 1.71
C LYS A 282 -12.85 2.68 1.44
N LYS A 283 -11.71 3.33 1.68
CA LYS A 283 -10.38 2.69 1.55
C LYS A 283 -10.17 1.58 2.58
N ALA A 284 -10.64 1.76 3.82
CA ALA A 284 -10.57 0.73 4.85
C ALA A 284 -11.44 -0.49 4.51
N VAL A 285 -12.68 -0.28 4.06
CA VAL A 285 -13.57 -1.36 3.60
C VAL A 285 -12.98 -2.08 2.39
N PHE A 286 -12.43 -1.34 1.42
CA PHE A 286 -11.74 -1.93 0.27
C PHE A 286 -10.59 -2.84 0.70
N LEU A 287 -9.77 -2.41 1.67
CA LEU A 287 -8.70 -3.24 2.22
C LEU A 287 -9.24 -4.52 2.88
N VAL A 288 -10.37 -4.45 3.59
CA VAL A 288 -11.04 -5.63 4.17
C VAL A 288 -11.45 -6.61 3.08
N THR A 289 -12.06 -6.12 1.99
CA THR A 289 -12.43 -6.96 0.83
C THR A 289 -11.20 -7.64 0.22
N ASP A 290 -10.12 -6.89 -0.03
CA ASP A 290 -8.89 -7.42 -0.63
C ASP A 290 -8.24 -8.50 0.25
N LEU A 291 -8.22 -8.30 1.58
CA LEU A 291 -7.70 -9.31 2.53
C LEU A 291 -8.58 -10.56 2.60
N ALA A 292 -9.90 -10.41 2.55
CA ALA A 292 -10.82 -11.56 2.50
C ALA A 292 -10.67 -12.33 1.18
N ASP A 293 -10.58 -11.64 0.05
CA ASP A 293 -10.37 -12.25 -1.26
C ASP A 293 -9.00 -12.95 -1.36
N PHE A 294 -7.96 -12.35 -0.78
CA PHE A 294 -6.65 -12.99 -0.69
C PHE A 294 -6.71 -14.33 0.05
N GLN A 295 -7.45 -14.43 1.16
CA GLN A 295 -7.64 -15.69 1.88
C GLN A 295 -8.42 -16.73 1.09
N LEU A 296 -9.48 -16.31 0.39
CA LEU A 296 -10.27 -17.21 -0.46
C LEU A 296 -9.42 -17.84 -1.57
N ASN A 297 -8.47 -17.08 -2.12
CA ASN A 297 -7.64 -17.51 -3.24
C ASN A 297 -6.36 -18.26 -2.83
N SER A 298 -5.78 -17.91 -1.68
CA SER A 298 -4.49 -18.48 -1.25
C SER A 298 -4.63 -19.79 -0.47
N GLY A 299 -5.76 -20.04 0.19
CA GLY A 299 -5.95 -21.21 1.06
C GLY A 299 -5.04 -21.20 2.31
N ILE A 300 -4.37 -20.09 2.58
CA ILE A 300 -3.42 -19.88 3.68
C ILE A 300 -4.06 -18.94 4.72
N ALA A 301 -3.65 -19.13 5.98
CA ALA A 301 -3.87 -18.28 7.17
C ALA A 301 -5.16 -17.45 7.20
N GLN A 302 -6.09 -17.87 8.07
CA GLN A 302 -7.23 -17.05 8.47
C GLN A 302 -6.73 -15.89 9.34
N LEU A 303 -6.86 -14.66 8.86
CA LEU A 303 -6.77 -13.47 9.72
C LEU A 303 -7.94 -13.52 10.70
N PRO A 304 -7.71 -13.77 12.01
CA PRO A 304 -8.80 -14.05 12.93
C PRO A 304 -9.81 -12.90 13.05
N PHE A 305 -9.34 -11.66 12.84
CA PHE A 305 -10.18 -10.48 12.92
C PHE A 305 -11.25 -10.40 11.82
N LEU A 306 -11.08 -11.09 10.68
CA LEU A 306 -12.10 -11.13 9.62
C LEU A 306 -13.32 -11.97 10.04
N SER A 307 -13.21 -12.75 11.10
CA SER A 307 -14.32 -13.47 11.73
C SER A 307 -14.64 -12.94 13.12
N ASP A 308 -14.07 -11.80 13.53
CA ASP A 308 -14.40 -11.17 14.80
C ASP A 308 -15.80 -10.54 14.76
N ARG A 309 -16.63 -10.89 15.73
CA ARG A 309 -18.03 -10.46 15.82
C ARG A 309 -18.20 -8.94 15.81
N LEU A 310 -17.40 -8.23 16.62
CA LEU A 310 -17.52 -6.78 16.72
C LEU A 310 -17.05 -6.10 15.44
N PHE A 311 -16.02 -6.63 14.81
CA PHE A 311 -15.53 -6.16 13.52
C PHE A 311 -16.56 -6.36 12.41
N LEU A 312 -17.13 -7.57 12.28
CA LEU A 312 -18.19 -7.88 11.33
C LEU A 312 -19.42 -6.97 11.51
N LYS A 313 -19.84 -6.76 12.76
CA LYS A 313 -20.93 -5.83 13.07
C LYS A 313 -20.62 -4.42 12.58
N SER A 314 -19.39 -3.95 12.77
CA SER A 314 -18.98 -2.60 12.35
C SER A 314 -19.09 -2.43 10.83
N ILE A 315 -18.78 -3.47 10.05
CA ILE A 315 -18.96 -3.48 8.59
C ILE A 315 -20.46 -3.43 8.22
N VAL A 316 -21.30 -4.25 8.85
CA VAL A 316 -22.76 -4.26 8.59
C VAL A 316 -23.40 -2.92 8.94
N ASP A 317 -23.03 -2.30 10.07
CA ASP A 317 -23.55 -1.02 10.52
C ASP A 317 -23.30 0.10 9.49
N MET A 318 -22.25 0.01 8.66
CA MET A 318 -21.96 0.99 7.61
C MET A 318 -23.04 1.06 6.52
N LEU A 319 -23.81 -0.02 6.29
CA LEU A 319 -24.96 0.00 5.38
C LEU A 319 -26.11 0.90 5.86
N SER A 320 -26.03 1.41 7.10
CA SER A 320 -26.99 2.40 7.61
C SER A 320 -26.65 3.83 7.17
N ARG A 321 -25.44 4.08 6.64
CA ARG A 321 -24.98 5.40 6.20
C ARG A 321 -25.25 5.58 4.72
N PHE A 322 -26.06 6.56 4.34
CA PHE A 322 -26.43 6.76 2.95
C PHE A 322 -25.27 7.34 2.11
N ASP A 323 -24.50 6.45 1.47
CA ASP A 323 -23.50 6.76 0.43
C ASP A 323 -23.42 5.54 -0.51
N LEU A 324 -23.79 5.71 -1.79
CA LEU A 324 -23.89 4.61 -2.75
C LEU A 324 -22.57 3.87 -2.99
N ASP A 325 -21.48 4.62 -3.13
CA ASP A 325 -20.15 4.06 -3.38
C ASP A 325 -19.59 3.34 -2.13
N LEU A 326 -19.93 3.82 -0.93
CA LEU A 326 -19.66 3.11 0.31
C LEU A 326 -20.49 1.83 0.40
N HIS A 327 -21.78 1.88 0.07
CA HIS A 327 -22.64 0.69 0.06
C HIS A 327 -22.11 -0.39 -0.86
N GLU A 328 -21.70 -0.04 -2.09
CA GLU A 328 -21.08 -0.99 -3.02
C GLU A 328 -19.87 -1.69 -2.36
N LYS A 329 -18.94 -0.91 -1.80
CA LYS A 329 -17.73 -1.42 -1.13
C LYS A 329 -18.07 -2.31 0.06
N VAL A 330 -19.03 -1.92 0.89
CA VAL A 330 -19.45 -2.69 2.07
C VAL A 330 -20.13 -3.98 1.64
N LEU A 331 -20.97 -3.96 0.60
CA LEU A 331 -21.61 -5.17 0.06
C LEU A 331 -20.58 -6.13 -0.54
N LEU A 332 -19.56 -5.63 -1.24
CA LEU A 332 -18.43 -6.44 -1.70
C LEU A 332 -17.67 -7.08 -0.53
N ALA A 333 -17.39 -6.30 0.52
CA ALA A 333 -16.75 -6.81 1.74
C ALA A 333 -17.60 -7.92 2.38
N ILE A 334 -18.90 -7.69 2.60
CA ILE A 334 -19.81 -8.68 3.17
C ILE A 334 -19.88 -9.93 2.28
N LYS A 335 -19.93 -9.78 0.95
CA LYS A 335 -19.92 -10.91 0.01
C LYS A 335 -18.67 -11.77 0.18
N SER A 336 -17.48 -11.16 0.26
CA SER A 336 -16.22 -11.89 0.44
C SER A 336 -16.11 -12.51 1.84
N LEU A 337 -16.49 -11.78 2.89
CA LEU A 337 -16.53 -12.27 4.27
C LEU A 337 -17.49 -13.46 4.43
N LEU A 338 -18.68 -13.38 3.82
CA LEU A 338 -19.64 -14.47 3.80
C LEU A 338 -19.09 -15.70 3.07
N LYS A 339 -18.15 -15.57 2.13
CA LYS A 339 -17.56 -16.74 1.45
C LYS A 339 -16.50 -17.46 2.28
N LEU A 340 -15.88 -16.78 3.24
CA LEU A 340 -14.87 -17.39 4.11
C LEU A 340 -15.48 -18.57 4.89
N SER A 341 -14.66 -19.59 5.14
CA SER A 341 -15.06 -20.77 5.91
C SER A 341 -15.04 -20.55 7.42
N SER A 342 -14.28 -19.56 7.89
CA SER A 342 -14.19 -19.19 9.31
C SER A 342 -15.33 -18.30 9.79
N THR A 343 -16.06 -17.69 8.86
CA THR A 343 -17.14 -16.76 9.18
C THR A 343 -18.42 -17.52 9.49
N ASP A 344 -18.93 -17.31 10.71
CA ASP A 344 -20.21 -17.84 11.15
C ASP A 344 -21.37 -17.03 10.53
N VAL A 345 -22.27 -17.72 9.84
CA VAL A 345 -23.42 -17.07 9.20
C VAL A 345 -24.45 -16.62 10.26
N GLU A 346 -24.50 -17.27 11.42
CA GLU A 346 -25.39 -16.90 12.52
C GLU A 346 -25.04 -15.51 13.08
N ASP A 347 -23.78 -15.07 12.98
CA ASP A 347 -23.39 -13.72 13.38
C ASP A 347 -24.11 -12.67 12.53
N PHE A 348 -24.21 -12.88 11.21
CA PHE A 348 -24.94 -11.97 10.32
C PHE A 348 -26.45 -12.03 10.50
N GLU A 349 -27.00 -13.18 10.91
CA GLU A 349 -28.40 -13.28 11.35
C GLU A 349 -28.64 -12.45 12.61
N PHE A 350 -27.74 -12.54 13.60
CA PHE A 350 -27.80 -11.74 14.83
C PHE A 350 -27.70 -10.23 14.56
N TYR A 351 -26.96 -9.81 13.52
CA TYR A 351 -26.88 -8.41 13.08
C TYR A 351 -28.08 -7.97 12.22
N ASP A 352 -29.09 -8.82 12.04
CA ASP A 352 -30.30 -8.54 11.25
C ASP A 352 -29.98 -8.11 9.81
N LEU A 353 -28.98 -8.76 9.20
CA LEU A 353 -28.49 -8.44 7.85
C LEU A 353 -29.63 -8.45 6.81
N ASP A 354 -30.58 -9.38 6.92
CA ASP A 354 -31.74 -9.43 6.01
C ASP A 354 -32.55 -8.14 6.02
N SER A 355 -32.90 -7.64 7.21
CA SER A 355 -33.68 -6.41 7.33
C SER A 355 -32.85 -5.19 6.91
N VAL A 356 -31.54 -5.19 7.16
CA VAL A 356 -30.62 -4.14 6.67
C VAL A 356 -30.63 -4.12 5.14
N LEU A 357 -30.47 -5.27 4.49
CA LEU A 357 -30.50 -5.40 3.03
C LEU A 357 -31.89 -5.08 2.45
N LEU A 358 -32.99 -5.38 3.16
CA LEU A 358 -34.33 -5.00 2.72
C LEU A 358 -34.52 -3.48 2.76
N ARG A 359 -34.12 -2.82 3.86
CA ARG A 359 -34.18 -1.36 4.00
C ARG A 359 -33.35 -0.66 2.93
N LEU A 360 -32.14 -1.16 2.67
CA LEU A 360 -31.28 -0.65 1.60
C LEU A 360 -31.96 -0.77 0.23
N GLY A 361 -32.64 -1.90 -0.06
CA GLY A 361 -33.40 -2.06 -1.30
C GLY A 361 -34.48 -0.99 -1.49
N VAL A 362 -35.27 -0.71 -0.45
CA VAL A 362 -36.28 0.36 -0.48
C VAL A 362 -35.63 1.73 -0.73
N GLN A 363 -34.52 2.03 -0.06
CA GLN A 363 -33.78 3.28 -0.26
C GLN A 363 -33.24 3.43 -1.69
N LEU A 364 -32.82 2.34 -2.32
CA LEU A 364 -32.33 2.34 -3.70
C LEU A 364 -33.48 2.51 -4.72
N GLU A 365 -34.66 1.99 -4.43
CA GLU A 365 -35.87 2.19 -5.26
C GLU A 365 -36.39 3.63 -5.20
N ASP A 366 -36.27 4.28 -4.04
CA ASP A 366 -36.73 5.67 -3.81
C ASP A 366 -35.77 6.74 -4.37
N LEU A 367 -34.59 6.35 -4.87
CA LEU A 367 -33.63 7.27 -5.50
C LEU A 367 -34.16 7.85 -6.83
N THR A 368 -34.32 9.17 -6.87
CA THR A 368 -34.54 9.98 -8.10
C THR A 368 -33.49 11.12 -8.08
N PRO A 369 -32.57 11.23 -9.06
CA PRO A 369 -32.79 11.54 -10.49
C PRO A 369 -31.94 10.70 -11.48
N GLU A 370 -32.13 10.90 -12.79
CA GLU A 370 -31.62 10.07 -13.92
C GLU A 370 -30.11 9.73 -13.91
N ASP A 371 -29.24 10.52 -13.29
CA ASP A 371 -27.78 10.37 -13.42
C ASP A 371 -27.15 9.30 -12.50
N GLN A 372 -27.81 8.92 -11.40
CA GLN A 372 -27.30 7.89 -10.47
C GLN A 372 -28.07 6.56 -10.55
N LYS A 373 -29.10 6.49 -11.40
CA LYS A 373 -29.98 5.32 -11.46
C LYS A 373 -29.27 4.07 -11.95
N GLU A 374 -28.36 4.20 -12.94
CA GLU A 374 -27.59 3.07 -13.44
C GLU A 374 -26.70 2.48 -12.33
N PHE A 375 -25.96 3.33 -11.62
CA PHE A 375 -25.13 2.90 -10.50
C PHE A 375 -25.94 2.33 -9.33
N ALA A 376 -27.09 2.93 -9.00
CA ALA A 376 -27.99 2.39 -7.97
C ALA A 376 -28.53 0.99 -8.34
N VAL A 377 -28.78 0.73 -9.63
CA VAL A 377 -29.17 -0.61 -10.12
C VAL A 377 -28.04 -1.62 -9.95
N GLU A 378 -26.79 -1.24 -10.20
CA GLU A 378 -25.62 -2.10 -9.96
C GLU A 378 -25.46 -2.43 -8.47
N VAL A 379 -25.61 -1.43 -7.59
CA VAL A 379 -25.59 -1.61 -6.13
C VAL A 379 -26.75 -2.51 -5.68
N ASP A 380 -27.96 -2.36 -6.24
CA ASP A 380 -29.10 -3.22 -5.91
C ASP A 380 -28.90 -4.66 -6.41
N ALA A 381 -28.29 -4.85 -7.59
CA ALA A 381 -27.94 -6.17 -8.09
C ALA A 381 -26.95 -6.87 -7.13
N LEU A 382 -25.90 -6.16 -6.70
CA LEU A 382 -24.94 -6.67 -5.73
C LEU A 382 -25.59 -6.98 -4.37
N ARG A 383 -26.51 -6.12 -3.90
CA ARG A 383 -27.29 -6.35 -2.68
C ARG A 383 -28.09 -7.64 -2.74
N ARG A 384 -28.76 -7.91 -3.88
CA ARG A 384 -29.52 -9.17 -4.11
C ARG A 384 -28.61 -10.39 -4.14
N GLU A 385 -27.41 -10.26 -4.70
CA GLU A 385 -26.41 -11.34 -4.68
C GLU A 385 -25.97 -11.67 -3.25
N VAL A 386 -25.66 -10.65 -2.44
CA VAL A 386 -25.32 -10.81 -1.02
C VAL A 386 -26.47 -11.46 -0.27
N GLN A 387 -27.70 -10.99 -0.46
CA GLN A 387 -28.89 -11.57 0.16
C GLN A 387 -29.07 -13.04 -0.21
N THR A 388 -28.91 -13.39 -1.48
CA THR A 388 -29.03 -14.78 -1.95
C THR A 388 -27.95 -15.67 -1.34
N LEU A 389 -26.70 -15.20 -1.30
CA LEU A 389 -25.58 -15.93 -0.69
C LEU A 389 -25.80 -16.16 0.81
N PHE A 390 -26.23 -15.12 1.53
CA PHE A 390 -26.53 -15.19 2.95
C PHE A 390 -27.62 -16.24 3.24
N GLN A 391 -28.74 -16.19 2.52
CA GLN A 391 -29.83 -17.16 2.66
C GLN A 391 -29.42 -18.60 2.32
N GLN A 392 -28.56 -18.79 1.34
CA GLN A 392 -28.04 -20.12 0.99
C GLN A 392 -27.16 -20.67 2.12
N LYS A 393 -26.25 -19.87 2.67
CA LYS A 393 -25.40 -20.28 3.79
C LYS A 393 -26.21 -20.53 5.07
N LEU A 394 -27.20 -19.70 5.36
CA LEU A 394 -28.05 -19.87 6.53
C LEU A 394 -28.82 -21.20 6.48
N LYS A 395 -29.34 -21.56 5.30
CA LYS A 395 -30.00 -22.87 5.09
C LYS A 395 -29.04 -24.05 5.27
N GLN A 396 -27.78 -23.92 4.85
CA GLN A 396 -26.75 -24.94 5.02
C GLN A 396 -26.34 -25.11 6.49
N ALA A 397 -26.33 -24.03 7.28
CA ALA A 397 -26.01 -24.08 8.70
C ALA A 397 -27.13 -24.73 9.54
N HIS A 398 -28.39 -24.51 9.13
CA HIS A 398 -29.57 -25.03 9.81
C HIS A 398 -30.03 -26.44 9.35
N SER A 399 -29.42 -26.99 8.29
CA SER A 399 -29.69 -28.34 7.76
C SER A 399 -28.76 -29.37 8.37
#